data_AF-A0A067F4N3-F1
#
_entry.id   AF-A0A067F4N3-F1
#
_cell.length_a   1.000
_cell.length_b   1.000
_cell.length_c   1.000
_cell.angle_alpha   90.00
_cell.angle_beta   90.00
_cell.angle_gamma   90.00
#
_symmetry.space_group_name_H-M   'P 1'
#
loop_
_entity.id
_entity.type
_entity.pdbx_description
1 polymer ?
#
loop_
_entity_poly.entity_id
_entity_poly.type
_entity_poly.pdbx_seq_one_letter_code
_entity_poly.pdbx_strand_id
1 'polypeptide(L)'
;IKRTLQALWVLGVMGSLATYTALARPAGENLVQYVIDHPTAVWFVGSLFAALTGLVFKEGLCYGKLEAGILTFIIPSVLLGHLSGLMDDGVKLSLLGSWMVLFVIFAGRKFTQPIKDDIGDKSVFMFNALSEDEKKALIEKLEQQN
;
A
#
# COMPACT_ATOMS: atom_id res chain seq x y z
N ILE A 1 -11.32 -3.51 6.25
CA ILE A 1 -10.13 -3.10 5.47
C ILE A 1 -9.16 -4.25 5.15
N LYS A 2 -8.58 -4.96 6.14
CA LYS A 2 -7.52 -5.96 5.89
C LYS A 2 -7.89 -7.02 4.84
N ARG A 3 -9.04 -7.68 4.98
CA ARG A 3 -9.49 -8.74 4.06
C ARG A 3 -9.75 -8.20 2.64
N THR A 4 -10.34 -7.00 2.53
CA THR A 4 -10.57 -6.33 1.26
C THR A 4 -9.26 -6.02 0.54
N LEU A 5 -8.25 -5.48 1.26
CA LEU A 5 -6.94 -5.20 0.68
C LEU A 5 -6.22 -6.48 0.25
N GLN A 6 -6.34 -7.57 1.02
CA GLN A 6 -5.80 -8.88 0.62
C GLN A 6 -6.47 -9.40 -0.66
N ALA A 7 -7.79 -9.28 -0.77
CA ALA A 7 -8.51 -9.67 -1.97
C ALA A 7 -8.10 -8.84 -3.19
N LEU A 8 -8.02 -7.51 -3.05
CA LEU A 8 -7.55 -6.60 -4.10
C LEU A 8 -6.11 -6.90 -4.54
N TRP A 9 -5.23 -7.21 -3.59
CA TRP A 9 -3.86 -7.62 -3.88
C TRP A 9 -3.81 -8.93 -4.67
N VAL A 10 -4.54 -9.97 -4.25
CA VAL A 10 -4.61 -11.26 -4.97
C VAL A 10 -5.16 -11.05 -6.39
N LEU A 11 -6.29 -10.33 -6.51
CA LEU A 11 -6.89 -10.02 -7.80
C LEU A 11 -5.93 -9.25 -8.70
N GLY A 12 -5.22 -8.27 -8.15
CA GLY A 12 -4.25 -7.47 -8.88
C GLY A 12 -3.03 -8.28 -9.34
N VAL A 13 -2.51 -9.18 -8.50
CA VAL A 13 -1.40 -10.09 -8.86
C VAL A 13 -1.85 -11.04 -9.98
N MET A 14 -3.01 -11.67 -9.82
CA MET A 14 -3.56 -12.59 -10.81
C MET A 14 -3.88 -11.87 -12.12
N GLY A 15 -4.47 -10.68 -12.06
CA GLY A 15 -4.76 -9.84 -13.23
C GLY A 15 -3.48 -9.41 -13.94
N SER A 16 -2.45 -9.00 -13.21
CA SER A 16 -1.14 -8.66 -13.77
C SER A 16 -0.48 -9.85 -14.47
N LEU A 17 -0.53 -11.03 -13.85
CA LEU A 17 0.01 -12.25 -14.44
C LEU A 17 -0.78 -12.64 -15.71
N ALA A 18 -2.10 -12.61 -15.65
CA ALA A 18 -2.96 -12.91 -16.78
C ALA A 18 -2.71 -11.96 -17.95
N THR A 19 -2.68 -10.65 -17.70
CA THR A 19 -2.33 -9.62 -18.71
C THR A 19 -0.96 -9.89 -19.32
N TYR A 20 0.03 -10.22 -18.49
CA TYR A 20 1.36 -10.53 -19.01
C TYR A 20 1.34 -11.77 -19.92
N THR A 21 0.75 -12.88 -19.47
CA THR A 21 0.79 -14.15 -20.20
C THR A 21 -0.10 -14.18 -21.44
N ALA A 22 -1.26 -13.53 -21.38
CA ALA A 22 -2.29 -13.62 -22.41
C ALA A 22 -2.26 -12.44 -23.39
N LEU A 23 -1.70 -11.30 -23.01
CA LEU A 23 -1.75 -10.07 -23.81
C LEU A 23 -0.34 -9.53 -24.13
N ALA A 24 0.47 -9.22 -23.12
CA ALA A 24 1.77 -8.58 -23.33
C ALA A 24 2.79 -9.52 -24.01
N ARG A 25 2.89 -10.76 -23.53
CA ARG A 25 3.85 -11.74 -24.07
C ARG A 25 3.58 -12.10 -25.55
N PRO A 26 2.33 -12.35 -25.98
CA PRO A 26 2.03 -12.53 -27.41
C PRO A 26 2.34 -11.29 -28.28
N ALA A 27 2.23 -10.09 -27.71
CA ALA A 27 2.61 -8.85 -28.38
C ALA A 27 4.13 -8.60 -28.43
N GLY A 28 4.94 -9.44 -27.78
CA GLY A 28 6.40 -9.25 -27.68
C GLY A 28 6.82 -8.16 -26.70
N GLU A 29 5.90 -7.71 -25.84
CA GLU A 29 6.11 -6.63 -24.88
C GLU A 29 6.28 -7.16 -23.45
N ASN A 30 6.87 -6.35 -22.59
CA ASN A 30 6.78 -6.58 -21.14
C ASN A 30 5.48 -5.98 -20.59
N LEU A 31 5.08 -6.39 -19.38
CA LEU A 31 3.83 -5.95 -18.77
C LEU A 31 3.75 -4.42 -18.63
N VAL A 32 4.86 -3.75 -18.31
CA VAL A 32 4.88 -2.30 -18.09
C VAL A 32 4.63 -1.56 -19.39
N GLN A 33 5.34 -1.92 -20.46
CA GLN A 33 5.14 -1.36 -21.80
C GLN A 33 3.71 -1.59 -22.28
N TYR A 34 3.19 -2.81 -22.13
CA TYR A 34 1.81 -3.11 -22.52
C TYR A 34 0.78 -2.23 -21.81
N VAL A 35 0.94 -2.00 -20.49
CA VAL A 35 0.03 -1.13 -19.74
C VAL A 35 0.15 0.33 -20.15
N ILE A 36 1.35 0.80 -20.53
CA ILE A 36 1.57 2.16 -21.05
C ILE A 36 0.84 2.33 -22.39
N ASP A 37 1.00 1.37 -23.30
CA ASP A 37 0.44 1.46 -24.66
C ASP A 37 -1.07 1.18 -24.69
N HIS A 38 -1.57 0.42 -23.72
CA HIS A 38 -2.98 0.03 -23.62
C HIS A 38 -3.57 0.49 -22.27
N PRO A 39 -4.06 1.74 -22.15
CA PRO A 39 -4.60 2.27 -20.89
C PRO A 39 -5.71 1.44 -20.26
N THR A 40 -6.51 0.73 -21.07
CA THR A 40 -7.55 -0.19 -20.58
C THR A 40 -7.00 -1.36 -19.78
N ALA A 41 -5.70 -1.70 -19.95
CA ALA A 41 -5.04 -2.72 -19.16
C ALA A 41 -4.97 -2.37 -17.66
N VAL A 42 -5.16 -1.09 -17.30
CA VAL A 42 -5.32 -0.63 -15.91
C VAL A 42 -6.48 -1.33 -15.21
N TRP A 43 -7.52 -1.78 -15.89
CA TRP A 43 -8.60 -2.55 -15.25
C TRP A 43 -8.13 -3.89 -14.67
N PHE A 44 -7.07 -4.49 -15.24
CA PHE A 44 -6.53 -5.76 -14.78
C PHE A 44 -5.45 -5.58 -13.69
N VAL A 45 -4.60 -4.57 -13.82
CA VAL A 45 -3.52 -4.30 -12.85
C VAL A 45 -3.95 -3.38 -11.71
N GLY A 46 -5.00 -2.59 -11.91
CA GLY A 46 -5.43 -1.51 -11.02
C GLY A 46 -5.85 -1.98 -9.63
N SER A 47 -6.36 -3.21 -9.49
CA SER A 47 -6.66 -3.79 -8.17
C SER A 47 -5.41 -3.91 -7.29
N LEU A 48 -4.23 -4.18 -7.88
CA LEU A 48 -2.97 -4.21 -7.13
C LEU A 48 -2.65 -2.84 -6.55
N PHE A 49 -2.77 -1.81 -7.37
CA PHE A 49 -2.50 -0.45 -6.94
C PHE A 49 -3.56 0.08 -5.98
N ALA A 50 -4.82 -0.33 -6.09
CA ALA A 50 -5.83 -0.03 -5.08
C ALA A 50 -5.46 -0.62 -3.71
N ALA A 51 -4.91 -1.85 -3.68
CA ALA A 51 -4.40 -2.44 -2.45
C ALA A 51 -3.19 -1.65 -1.90
N LEU A 52 -2.28 -1.22 -2.77
CA LEU A 52 -1.13 -0.38 -2.39
C LEU A 52 -1.57 0.99 -1.87
N THR A 53 -2.56 1.65 -2.49
CA THR A 53 -3.15 2.90 -1.99
C THR A 53 -3.71 2.72 -0.59
N GLY A 54 -4.42 1.62 -0.33
CA GLY A 54 -4.92 1.31 1.02
C GLY A 54 -3.81 1.06 2.05
N LEU A 55 -2.69 0.46 1.63
CA LEU A 55 -1.50 0.29 2.47
C LEU A 55 -0.90 1.66 2.82
N VAL A 56 -0.58 2.49 1.83
CA VAL A 56 0.06 3.80 2.06
C VAL A 56 -0.90 4.80 2.73
N PHE A 57 -2.21 4.68 2.53
CA PHE A 57 -3.22 5.45 3.26
C PHE A 57 -3.11 5.20 4.76
N LYS A 58 -3.01 3.93 5.16
CA LYS A 58 -2.89 3.56 6.57
C LYS A 58 -1.60 4.11 7.18
N GLU A 59 -0.49 3.94 6.48
CA GLU A 59 0.82 4.42 6.96
C GLU A 59 0.88 5.96 6.99
N GLY A 60 0.32 6.61 5.97
CA GLY A 60 0.34 8.06 5.85
C GLY A 60 -0.59 8.76 6.81
N LEU A 61 -1.88 8.42 6.76
CA LEU A 61 -2.91 9.13 7.50
C LEU A 61 -3.13 8.58 8.92
N CYS A 62 -2.87 7.29 9.18
CA CYS A 62 -3.04 6.73 10.52
C CYS A 62 -1.74 6.72 11.34
N TYR A 63 -0.57 6.54 10.71
CA TYR A 63 0.73 6.50 11.40
C TYR A 63 1.63 7.72 11.11
N GLY A 64 1.11 8.73 10.40
CA GLY A 64 1.77 10.02 10.22
C GLY A 64 3.01 10.01 9.32
N LYS A 65 3.13 9.06 8.39
CA LYS A 65 4.27 8.98 7.46
C LYS A 65 4.02 9.86 6.24
N LEU A 66 4.67 11.02 6.16
CA LEU A 66 4.44 11.99 5.08
C LEU A 66 4.62 11.39 3.68
N GLU A 67 5.63 10.55 3.47
CA GLU A 67 5.89 9.87 2.19
C GLU A 67 4.71 8.99 1.73
N ALA A 68 4.09 8.27 2.66
CA ALA A 68 2.95 7.41 2.40
C ALA A 68 1.66 8.23 2.24
N GLY A 69 1.55 9.35 2.96
CA GLY A 69 0.47 10.32 2.79
C GLY A 69 0.45 10.91 1.39
N ILE A 70 1.61 11.30 0.85
CA ILE A 70 1.73 11.81 -0.52
C ILE A 70 1.43 10.69 -1.54
N LEU A 71 1.98 9.48 -1.34
CA LEU A 71 1.71 8.33 -2.22
C LEU A 71 0.22 7.99 -2.32
N THR A 72 -0.55 8.22 -1.27
CA THR A 72 -2.01 7.98 -1.25
C THR A 72 -2.73 8.76 -2.34
N PHE A 73 -2.25 9.95 -2.70
CA PHE A 73 -2.82 10.76 -3.78
C PHE A 73 -2.15 10.50 -5.12
N ILE A 74 -0.83 10.27 -5.14
CA ILE A 74 -0.09 10.02 -6.39
C ILE A 74 -0.57 8.74 -7.08
N ILE A 75 -0.78 7.63 -6.35
CA ILE A 75 -1.14 6.34 -6.96
C ILE A 75 -2.46 6.44 -7.75
N PRO A 76 -3.59 6.92 -7.17
CA PRO A 76 -4.82 7.06 -7.92
C PRO A 76 -4.71 8.08 -9.05
N SER A 77 -4.02 9.20 -8.85
CA SER A 77 -3.86 10.24 -9.88
C SER A 77 -3.13 9.71 -11.11
N VAL A 78 -2.04 8.95 -10.95
CA VAL A 78 -1.29 8.36 -12.07
C VAL A 78 -2.17 7.39 -12.85
N LEU A 79 -2.86 6.48 -12.16
CA LEU A 79 -3.66 5.44 -12.83
C LEU A 79 -4.90 5.99 -13.51
N LEU A 80 -5.63 6.89 -12.85
CA LEU A 80 -6.80 7.52 -13.42
C LEU A 80 -6.42 8.48 -14.55
N GLY A 81 -5.33 9.24 -14.40
CA GLY A 81 -4.79 10.08 -15.47
C GLY A 81 -4.37 9.27 -16.68
N HIS A 82 -3.74 8.10 -16.47
CA HIS A 82 -3.39 7.18 -17.55
C HIS A 82 -4.63 6.58 -18.22
N LEU A 83 -5.57 6.04 -17.43
CA LEU A 83 -6.79 5.39 -17.93
C LEU A 83 -7.72 6.35 -18.68
N SER A 84 -7.84 7.59 -18.20
CA SER A 84 -8.71 8.60 -18.81
C SER A 84 -8.09 9.30 -20.03
N GLY A 85 -6.78 9.22 -20.18
CA GLY A 85 -6.04 9.96 -21.21
C GLY A 85 -6.01 11.48 -20.98
N LEU A 86 -6.45 11.98 -19.82
CA LEU A 86 -6.56 13.41 -19.51
C LEU A 86 -5.22 14.07 -19.15
N MET A 87 -4.13 13.30 -19.13
CA MET A 87 -2.82 13.72 -18.64
C MET A 87 -1.80 13.63 -19.76
N ASP A 88 -0.99 14.68 -19.93
CA ASP A 88 0.15 14.65 -20.84
C ASP A 88 1.27 13.75 -20.31
N ASP A 89 2.18 13.35 -21.20
CA ASP A 89 3.23 12.40 -20.87
C ASP A 89 4.28 12.97 -19.90
N GLY A 90 4.47 14.30 -19.88
CA GLY A 90 5.35 14.97 -18.93
C GLY A 90 4.84 14.85 -17.50
N VAL A 91 3.54 15.09 -17.29
CA VAL A 91 2.90 14.92 -15.97
C VAL A 91 2.88 13.45 -15.55
N LYS A 92 2.59 12.51 -16.47
CA LYS A 92 2.69 11.06 -16.19
C LYS A 92 4.07 10.68 -15.69
N LEU A 93 5.12 11.10 -16.40
CA LEU A 93 6.49 10.76 -16.06
C LEU A 93 6.92 11.37 -14.72
N SER A 94 6.55 12.63 -14.47
CA SER A 94 6.85 13.32 -13.21
C SER A 94 6.18 12.64 -12.01
N LEU A 95 4.90 12.29 -12.12
CA LEU A 95 4.18 11.59 -11.07
C LEU A 95 4.71 10.16 -10.87
N LEU A 96 5.06 9.45 -11.94
CA LEU A 96 5.65 8.11 -11.85
C LEU A 96 7.06 8.15 -11.20
N GLY A 97 7.88 9.14 -11.55
CA GLY A 97 9.17 9.38 -10.91
C GLY A 97 9.02 9.66 -9.42
N SER A 98 8.08 10.54 -9.07
CA SER A 98 7.73 10.84 -7.68
C SER A 98 7.26 9.60 -6.93
N TRP A 99 6.39 8.79 -7.56
CA TRP A 99 5.92 7.52 -7.01
C TRP A 99 7.08 6.57 -6.68
N MET A 100 8.02 6.37 -7.61
CA MET A 100 9.17 5.48 -7.40
C MET A 100 10.04 5.95 -6.24
N VAL A 101 10.41 7.23 -6.21
CA VAL A 101 11.27 7.80 -5.15
C VAL A 101 10.61 7.66 -3.78
N LEU A 102 9.34 8.03 -3.67
CA LEU A 102 8.61 7.93 -2.41
C LEU A 102 8.44 6.48 -1.96
N PHE A 103 8.20 5.53 -2.88
CA PHE A 103 8.12 4.11 -2.51
C PHE A 103 9.45 3.55 -2.02
N VAL A 104 10.57 3.95 -2.63
CA VAL A 104 11.91 3.55 -2.17
C VAL A 104 12.17 4.09 -0.76
N ILE A 105 11.84 5.35 -0.50
CA ILE A 105 11.96 5.95 0.84
C ILE A 105 11.07 5.20 1.84
N PHE A 106 9.80 4.99 1.48
CA PHE A 106 8.82 4.29 2.31
C PHE A 106 9.29 2.86 2.66
N ALA A 107 9.74 2.10 1.67
CA ALA A 107 10.25 0.74 1.87
C ALA A 107 11.56 0.72 2.67
N GLY A 108 12.49 1.63 2.39
CA GLY A 108 13.78 1.72 3.10
C GLY A 108 13.62 2.07 4.58
N ARG A 109 12.70 2.99 4.90
CA ARG A 109 12.42 3.36 6.31
C ARG A 109 11.85 2.22 7.13
N LYS A 110 11.27 1.18 6.50
CA LYS A 110 10.82 -0.03 7.20
C LYS A 110 11.92 -0.67 8.04
N PHE A 111 13.18 -0.58 7.59
CA PHE A 111 14.33 -1.20 8.26
C PHE A 111 14.92 -0.40 9.41
N THR A 112 14.58 0.89 9.53
CA THR A 112 15.13 1.78 10.57
C THR A 112 14.09 2.21 11.60
N GLN A 113 12.81 1.89 11.38
CA GLN A 113 11.72 2.28 12.27
C GLN A 113 11.69 1.45 13.56
N PRO A 114 11.33 2.08 14.71
CA PRO A 114 11.08 1.35 15.94
C PRO A 114 9.98 0.31 15.76
N ILE A 115 10.14 -0.87 16.39
CA ILE A 115 9.20 -2.01 16.28
C ILE A 115 7.76 -1.61 16.62
N LYS A 116 7.57 -0.73 17.62
CA LYS A 116 6.26 -0.22 18.03
C LYS A 116 5.56 0.58 16.93
N ASP A 117 6.33 1.31 16.13
CA ASP A 117 5.81 2.18 15.07
C ASP A 117 5.58 1.41 13.77
N ASP A 118 6.20 0.22 13.63
CA ASP A 118 6.03 -0.66 12.46
C ASP A 118 4.89 -1.67 12.62
N ILE A 119 4.71 -2.25 13.83
CA ILE A 119 3.66 -3.26 14.07
C ILE A 119 2.39 -2.63 14.68
N GLY A 120 2.48 -1.42 15.22
CA GLY A 120 1.44 -0.80 16.01
C GLY A 120 1.40 -1.32 17.44
N ASP A 121 0.51 -0.75 18.24
CA ASP A 121 0.42 -1.07 19.66
C ASP A 121 -0.14 -2.49 19.90
N LYS A 122 0.74 -3.38 20.37
CA LYS A 122 0.37 -4.74 20.76
C LYS A 122 -0.10 -4.84 22.22
N SER A 123 0.07 -3.80 23.02
CA SER A 123 -0.17 -3.83 24.46
C SER A 123 -1.61 -4.25 24.79
N VAL A 124 -2.58 -3.78 24.02
CA VAL A 124 -4.00 -4.15 24.18
C VAL A 124 -4.24 -5.65 23.96
N PHE A 125 -3.57 -6.26 22.99
CA PHE A 125 -3.69 -7.70 22.74
C PHE A 125 -3.00 -8.52 23.82
N MET A 126 -1.81 -8.07 24.26
CA MET A 126 -1.10 -8.70 25.36
C MET A 126 -1.92 -8.64 26.65
N PHE A 127 -2.52 -7.48 26.93
CA PHE A 127 -3.39 -7.27 28.09
C PHE A 127 -4.64 -8.17 28.03
N ASN A 128 -5.32 -8.22 26.89
CA ASN A 128 -6.52 -9.04 26.71
C ASN A 128 -6.25 -10.55 26.80
N ALA A 129 -5.02 -10.99 26.53
CA ALA A 129 -4.61 -12.39 26.60
C ALA A 129 -4.26 -12.87 28.02
N LEU A 130 -4.10 -11.95 28.99
CA LEU A 130 -3.84 -12.30 30.39
C LEU A 130 -5.07 -12.96 31.02
N SER A 131 -4.85 -13.78 32.05
CA SER A 131 -5.93 -14.24 32.93
C SER A 131 -6.51 -13.07 33.74
N GLU A 132 -7.74 -13.22 34.26
CA GLU A 132 -8.41 -12.13 35.01
C GLU A 132 -7.65 -11.74 36.28
N ASP A 133 -6.95 -12.68 36.93
CA ASP A 133 -6.14 -12.41 38.11
C ASP A 133 -4.88 -11.62 37.75
N GLU A 134 -4.22 -11.97 36.63
CA GLU A 134 -3.06 -11.25 36.11
C GLU A 134 -3.42 -9.84 35.62
N LYS A 135 -4.59 -9.66 35.00
CA LYS A 135 -5.10 -8.33 34.61
C LYS A 135 -5.30 -7.43 35.82
N LYS A 136 -5.94 -7.95 36.88
CA LYS A 136 -6.16 -7.19 38.13
C LYS A 136 -4.84 -6.80 38.78
N ALA A 137 -3.90 -7.73 38.91
CA ALA A 137 -2.58 -7.45 39.46
C ALA A 137 -1.81 -6.41 38.64
N LEU A 138 -1.92 -6.44 37.31
CA LEU A 138 -1.28 -5.45 36.43
C LEU A 138 -1.91 -4.06 36.58
N ILE A 139 -3.24 -3.96 36.66
CA ILE A 139 -3.94 -2.69 36.89
C ILE A 139 -3.53 -2.09 38.24
N GLU A 140 -3.57 -2.87 39.32
CA GLU A 140 -3.23 -2.42 40.66
C GLU A 140 -1.77 -1.91 40.73
N LYS A 141 -0.85 -2.61 40.06
CA LYS A 141 0.54 -2.18 39.94
C LYS A 141 0.70 -0.86 39.19
N LEU A 142 -0.07 -0.65 38.11
CA LEU A 142 -0.03 0.60 37.34
C LEU A 142 -0.65 1.77 38.11
N GLU A 143 -1.70 1.52 38.88
CA GLU A 143 -2.33 2.52 39.75
C GLU A 143 -1.39 2.97 40.88
N GLN A 144 -0.57 2.07 41.44
CA GLN A 144 0.44 2.43 42.45
C GLN A 144 1.63 3.21 41.88
N GLN A 145 1.83 3.19 40.55
CA GLN A 145 2.93 3.89 39.86
C GLN A 145 2.55 5.28 39.36
N ASN A 146 1.28 5.67 39.50
CA ASN A 146 0.72 6.93 39.03
C ASN A 146 0.36 7.85 40.21
#